data_AF-A0A1H3B8X4-F1
#
_entry.id   AF-A0A1H3B8X4-F1
#
_cell.length_a   1.000
_cell.length_b   1.000
_cell.length_c   1.000
_cell.angle_alpha   90.00
_cell.angle_beta   90.00
_cell.angle_gamma   90.00
#
_symmetry.space_group_name_H-M   'P 1'
#
loop_
_entity.id
_entity.type
_entity.pdbx_description
1 polymer ?
#
loop_
_entity_poly.entity_id
_entity_poly.type
_entity_poly.pdbx_seq_one_letter_code
_entity_poly.pdbx_strand_id
1 'polypeptide(L)'
;RVGSYCRKEVLTWCVEKRESYCCFNTPLARILNQQIRPQLGRDWGEAQSPECSGIDIRDFARVDWTRVNLDEWLAILYETGHFPTLETLTVEDLTGTGSPLAVHATGRADAATRTTQRSDGLDSEEVRKAAESELWRETLPALPAE
;
A
#
# COMPACT_ATOMS: atom_id res chain seq x y z
N ARG A 1 -3.26 -17.99 -17.67
CA ARG A 1 -3.06 -18.95 -18.79
C ARG A 1 -2.11 -18.30 -19.77
N VAL A 2 -1.05 -18.99 -20.19
CA VAL A 2 -0.09 -18.50 -21.20
C VAL A 2 -0.59 -18.84 -22.60
N GLY A 3 -1.05 -20.06 -22.81
CA GLY A 3 -1.60 -20.50 -24.09
C GLY A 3 -1.81 -22.00 -24.15
N SER A 4 -1.93 -22.53 -25.36
CA SER A 4 -1.99 -23.96 -25.62
C SER A 4 -1.17 -24.33 -26.84
N TYR A 5 -0.60 -25.54 -26.86
CA TYR A 5 0.17 -26.05 -27.98
C TYR A 5 -0.17 -27.51 -28.27
N CYS A 6 0.10 -27.94 -29.50
CA CYS A 6 0.00 -29.35 -29.85
C CYS A 6 1.29 -30.06 -29.46
N ARG A 7 1.21 -30.99 -28.51
CA ARG A 7 2.37 -31.77 -28.09
C ARG A 7 2.58 -33.02 -28.94
N LYS A 8 1.51 -33.53 -29.56
CA LYS A 8 1.57 -34.65 -30.49
C LYS A 8 0.68 -34.41 -31.69
N GLU A 9 1.30 -34.34 -32.86
CA GLU A 9 0.65 -34.09 -34.16
C GLU A 9 0.83 -35.29 -35.08
N VAL A 10 -0.23 -35.70 -35.78
CA VAL A 10 -0.21 -36.79 -36.77
C VAL A 10 -1.02 -36.36 -37.98
N LEU A 11 -0.41 -36.42 -39.17
CA LEU A 11 -1.06 -36.04 -40.44
C LEU A 11 -1.73 -34.66 -40.39
N THR A 12 -1.09 -33.66 -39.75
CA THR A 12 -1.61 -32.29 -39.56
C THR A 12 -2.77 -32.16 -38.55
N TRP A 13 -3.17 -33.25 -37.89
CA TRP A 13 -4.17 -33.26 -36.83
C TRP A 13 -3.53 -33.29 -35.46
N CYS A 14 -3.98 -32.41 -34.55
CA CYS A 14 -3.49 -32.38 -33.18
C CYS A 14 -4.17 -33.46 -32.32
N VAL A 15 -3.39 -34.43 -31.86
CA VAL A 15 -3.89 -35.57 -31.06
C VAL A 15 -3.77 -35.30 -29.57
N GLU A 16 -2.74 -34.57 -29.13
CA GLU A 16 -2.56 -34.17 -27.72
C GLU A 16 -2.38 -32.65 -27.64
N LYS A 17 -3.41 -31.93 -27.20
CA LYS A 17 -3.34 -30.49 -26.92
C LYS A 17 -3.01 -30.27 -25.45
N ARG A 18 -1.98 -29.46 -25.17
CA ARG A 18 -1.58 -29.07 -23.83
C ARG A 18 -1.85 -27.60 -23.59
N GLU A 19 -2.22 -27.27 -22.37
CA GLU A 19 -2.38 -25.90 -21.90
C GLU A 19 -1.28 -25.55 -20.92
N SER A 20 -0.79 -24.32 -21.01
CA SER A 20 0.33 -23.83 -20.21
C SER A 20 -0.10 -22.65 -19.34
N TYR A 21 0.36 -22.66 -18.08
CA TYR A 21 -0.02 -21.72 -17.04
C TYR A 21 1.22 -21.33 -16.22
N CYS A 22 1.33 -20.06 -15.84
CA CYS A 22 2.25 -19.63 -14.80
C CYS A 22 1.57 -19.76 -13.43
N CYS A 23 2.19 -20.53 -12.53
CA CYS A 23 1.76 -20.69 -11.15
C CYS A 23 2.57 -19.77 -10.25
N PHE A 24 1.90 -18.97 -9.44
CA PHE A 24 2.52 -18.04 -8.49
C PHE A 24 2.22 -18.46 -7.06
N ASN A 25 3.13 -18.14 -6.13
CA ASN A 25 3.01 -18.53 -4.72
C ASN A 25 1.84 -17.86 -4.00
N THR A 26 1.36 -16.71 -4.47
CA THR A 26 0.25 -15.98 -3.86
C THR A 26 -0.66 -15.33 -4.91
N PRO A 27 -1.94 -15.06 -4.60
CA PRO A 27 -2.83 -14.30 -5.47
C PRO A 27 -2.25 -12.92 -5.80
N LEU A 28 -1.69 -12.22 -4.81
CA LEU A 28 -1.05 -10.92 -5.01
C LEU A 28 0.12 -11.00 -6.00
N ALA A 29 0.97 -12.03 -5.92
CA ALA A 29 2.07 -12.21 -6.86
C ALA A 29 1.56 -12.42 -8.30
N ARG A 30 0.47 -13.16 -8.50
CA ARG A 30 -0.17 -13.30 -9.82
C ARG A 30 -0.67 -11.94 -10.32
N ILE A 31 -1.42 -11.21 -9.50
CA ILE A 31 -2.00 -9.90 -9.86
C ILE A 31 -0.89 -8.94 -10.26
N LEU A 32 0.16 -8.80 -9.44
CA LEU A 32 1.29 -7.94 -9.73
C LEU A 32 1.98 -8.31 -11.05
N ASN A 33 2.23 -9.60 -11.31
CA ASN A 33 2.83 -10.03 -12.58
C ASN A 33 1.92 -9.71 -13.79
N GLN A 34 0.60 -9.83 -13.65
CA GLN A 34 -0.34 -9.48 -14.72
C GLN A 34 -0.39 -7.97 -14.99
N GLN A 35 -0.31 -7.13 -13.95
CA GLN A 35 -0.41 -5.68 -14.07
C GLN A 35 0.92 -5.01 -14.48
N ILE A 36 2.06 -5.55 -14.03
CA ILE A 36 3.37 -4.89 -14.18
C ILE A 36 4.14 -5.36 -15.41
N ARG A 37 4.11 -6.66 -15.75
CA ARG A 37 4.89 -7.20 -16.89
C ARG A 37 4.65 -6.45 -18.21
N PRO A 38 3.40 -6.07 -18.57
CA PRO A 38 3.15 -5.27 -19.78
C PRO A 38 3.85 -3.91 -19.75
N GLN A 39 3.95 -3.27 -18.59
CA GLN A 39 4.63 -1.97 -18.44
C GLN A 39 6.15 -2.10 -18.63
N LEU A 40 6.72 -3.25 -18.28
CA LEU A 40 8.13 -3.57 -18.44
C LEU A 40 8.46 -4.16 -19.82
N GLY A 41 7.49 -4.24 -20.73
CA GLY A 41 7.66 -4.85 -22.05
C GLY A 41 7.94 -6.36 -22.01
N ARG A 42 7.50 -7.05 -20.96
CA ARG A 42 7.67 -8.50 -20.79
C ARG A 42 6.37 -9.22 -21.14
N ASP A 43 6.40 -10.05 -22.18
CA ASP A 43 5.34 -11.01 -22.48
C ASP A 43 5.51 -12.30 -21.65
N TRP A 44 4.63 -13.28 -21.84
CA TRP A 44 4.62 -14.55 -21.10
C TRP A 44 5.39 -15.69 -21.81
N GLY A 45 6.13 -15.39 -22.87
CA GLY A 45 6.74 -16.39 -23.74
C GLY A 45 5.71 -17.22 -24.52
N GLU A 46 6.19 -18.29 -25.13
CA GLU A 46 5.35 -19.23 -25.87
C GLU A 46 4.73 -20.27 -24.95
N ALA A 47 3.59 -20.86 -25.34
CA ALA A 47 2.96 -21.90 -24.54
C ALA A 47 3.86 -23.14 -24.29
N GLN A 48 4.78 -23.43 -25.22
CA GLN A 48 5.75 -24.53 -25.11
C GLN A 48 6.93 -24.21 -24.19
N SER A 49 7.30 -22.93 -24.10
CA SER A 49 8.40 -22.40 -23.29
C SER A 49 7.97 -21.11 -22.60
N PRO A 50 7.08 -21.20 -21.59
CA PRO A 50 6.52 -20.02 -20.96
C PRO A 50 7.58 -19.31 -20.11
N GLU A 51 7.55 -17.98 -20.12
CA GLU A 51 8.39 -17.14 -19.27
C GLU A 51 7.59 -16.77 -18.01
N CYS A 52 7.81 -17.47 -16.91
CA CYS A 52 7.08 -17.28 -15.65
C CYS A 52 7.91 -16.63 -14.54
N SER A 53 9.07 -16.03 -14.86
CA SER A 53 9.88 -15.33 -13.85
C SER A 53 9.10 -14.21 -13.17
N GLY A 54 9.45 -13.98 -11.90
CA GLY A 54 8.92 -12.86 -11.13
C GLY A 54 9.51 -11.53 -11.57
N ILE A 55 8.95 -10.45 -11.03
CA ILE A 55 9.46 -9.10 -11.26
C ILE A 55 10.60 -8.83 -10.28
N ASP A 56 11.72 -8.32 -10.78
CA ASP A 56 12.84 -7.92 -9.94
C ASP A 56 12.49 -6.65 -9.17
N ILE A 57 12.88 -6.55 -7.91
CA ILE A 57 12.57 -5.38 -7.09
C ILE A 57 13.16 -4.08 -7.66
N ARG A 58 14.27 -4.15 -8.39
CA ARG A 58 14.88 -3.00 -9.07
C ARG A 58 13.99 -2.46 -10.20
N ASP A 59 13.12 -3.31 -10.74
CA ASP A 59 12.19 -2.91 -11.79
C ASP A 59 11.00 -2.10 -11.25
N PHE A 60 10.72 -2.18 -9.94
CA PHE A 60 9.55 -1.53 -9.33
C PHE A 60 9.60 -0.01 -9.44
N ALA A 61 10.82 0.57 -9.45
CA ALA A 61 11.01 2.01 -9.64
C ALA A 61 10.60 2.50 -11.04
N ARG A 62 10.50 1.59 -12.03
CA ARG A 62 10.10 1.90 -13.40
C ARG A 62 8.61 1.68 -13.67
N VAL A 63 7.88 1.16 -12.67
CA VAL A 63 6.46 0.88 -12.77
C VAL A 63 5.68 2.16 -12.52
N ASP A 64 4.71 2.43 -13.39
CA ASP A 64 3.73 3.46 -13.15
C ASP A 64 2.58 2.86 -12.33
N TRP A 65 2.64 3.11 -11.02
CA TRP A 65 1.68 2.62 -10.04
C TRP A 65 0.28 3.19 -10.22
N THR A 66 0.12 4.31 -10.96
CA THR A 66 -1.21 4.86 -11.26
C THR A 66 -2.00 3.98 -12.24
N ARG A 67 -1.31 3.11 -12.99
CA ARG A 67 -1.90 2.17 -13.95
C ARG A 67 -2.05 0.75 -13.40
N VAL A 68 -1.56 0.48 -12.19
CA VAL A 68 -1.67 -0.84 -11.55
C VAL A 68 -3.02 -0.95 -10.86
N ASN A 69 -3.90 -1.82 -11.36
CA ASN A 69 -5.18 -2.10 -10.72
C ASN A 69 -5.03 -3.25 -9.69
N LEU A 70 -5.37 -2.98 -8.42
CA LEU A 70 -5.35 -3.94 -7.32
C LEU A 70 -6.74 -4.28 -6.77
N ASP A 71 -7.81 -3.98 -7.49
CA ASP A 71 -9.20 -4.21 -7.05
C ASP A 71 -9.45 -5.70 -6.74
N GLU A 72 -8.87 -6.59 -7.55
CA GLU A 72 -8.93 -8.04 -7.29
C GLU A 72 -8.29 -8.40 -5.94
N TRP A 73 -7.17 -7.76 -5.58
CA TRP A 73 -6.54 -8.01 -4.29
C TRP A 73 -7.39 -7.47 -3.14
N LEU A 74 -7.98 -6.28 -3.30
CA LEU A 74 -8.89 -5.71 -2.30
C LEU A 74 -10.13 -6.57 -2.09
N ALA A 75 -10.71 -7.11 -3.17
CA ALA A 75 -11.83 -8.05 -3.10
C ALA A 75 -11.45 -9.33 -2.33
N ILE A 76 -10.27 -9.90 -2.61
CA ILE A 76 -9.76 -11.06 -1.85
C ILE A 76 -9.62 -10.72 -0.36
N LEU A 77 -9.06 -9.57 -0.03
CA LEU A 77 -8.94 -9.14 1.36
C LEU A 77 -10.31 -9.00 2.04
N TYR A 78 -11.30 -8.47 1.33
CA TYR A 78 -12.65 -8.31 1.86
C TYR A 78 -13.32 -9.67 2.10
N GLU A 79 -13.29 -10.56 1.10
CA GLU A 79 -13.89 -11.89 1.18
C GLU A 79 -13.24 -12.78 2.25
N THR A 80 -11.94 -12.61 2.48
CA THR A 80 -11.18 -13.36 3.48
C THR A 80 -11.21 -12.74 4.88
N GLY A 81 -11.87 -11.59 5.06
CA GLY A 81 -11.94 -10.90 6.35
C GLY A 81 -10.61 -10.26 6.78
N HIS A 82 -9.69 -10.03 5.83
CA HIS A 82 -8.41 -9.34 6.05
C HIS A 82 -8.44 -7.87 5.61
N PHE A 83 -9.56 -7.38 5.09
CA PHE A 83 -9.72 -5.97 4.75
C PHE A 83 -9.82 -5.13 6.03
N PRO A 84 -9.00 -4.07 6.19
CA PRO A 84 -9.09 -3.19 7.34
C PRO A 84 -10.46 -2.51 7.42
N THR A 85 -11.12 -2.65 8.57
CA THR A 85 -12.42 -2.03 8.89
C THR A 85 -12.23 -0.96 9.95
N LEU A 86 -13.26 -0.13 10.21
CA LEU A 86 -13.23 0.84 11.30
C LEU A 86 -13.00 0.20 12.69
N GLU A 87 -13.32 -1.09 12.82
CA GLU A 87 -13.08 -1.86 14.06
C GLU A 87 -11.60 -2.21 14.25
N THR A 88 -10.83 -2.33 13.16
CA THR A 88 -9.40 -2.68 13.17
C THR A 88 -8.49 -1.47 12.87
N LEU A 89 -9.07 -0.36 12.40
CA LEU A 89 -8.40 0.91 12.16
C LEU A 89 -8.60 1.87 13.34
N THR A 90 -8.28 1.40 14.55
CA THR A 90 -8.38 2.23 15.75
C THR A 90 -7.12 3.09 15.97
N VAL A 91 -7.22 4.17 16.74
CA VAL A 91 -6.06 5.03 17.07
C VAL A 91 -5.01 4.24 17.87
N GLU A 92 -5.42 3.28 18.70
CA GLU A 92 -4.53 2.37 19.43
C GLU A 92 -3.80 1.41 18.48
N ASP A 93 -4.52 0.75 17.56
CA ASP A 93 -3.92 -0.19 16.61
C ASP A 93 -2.99 0.50 15.60
N LEU A 94 -3.24 1.77 15.27
CA LEU A 94 -2.42 2.52 14.33
C LEU A 94 -1.22 3.18 15.02
N THR A 95 -1.37 3.69 16.23
CA THR A 95 -0.41 4.64 16.83
C THR A 95 0.04 4.33 18.26
N GLY A 96 -0.60 3.36 18.91
CA GLY A 96 -0.31 2.90 20.26
C GLY A 96 0.57 1.64 20.26
N THR A 97 0.30 0.74 21.20
CA THR A 97 0.99 -0.55 21.34
C THR A 97 0.49 -1.63 20.38
N GLY A 98 -0.75 -1.53 19.91
CA GLY A 98 -1.30 -2.43 18.87
C GLY A 98 -0.62 -2.27 17.50
N SER A 99 0.13 -1.19 17.29
CA SER A 99 0.79 -0.89 16.02
C SER A 99 1.99 -1.81 15.73
N PRO A 100 2.14 -2.35 14.51
CA PRO A 100 3.35 -3.05 14.08
C PRO A 100 4.63 -2.20 14.19
N LEU A 101 4.48 -0.87 14.26
CA LEU A 101 5.58 0.08 14.44
C LEU A 101 6.00 0.23 15.92
N ALA A 102 5.33 -0.45 16.86
CA ALA A 102 5.67 -0.48 18.28
C ALA A 102 6.78 -1.50 18.59
N VAL A 103 7.83 -1.55 17.77
CA VAL A 103 8.87 -2.61 17.75
C VAL A 103 9.55 -2.85 19.11
N HIS A 104 9.57 -1.86 19.99
CA HIS A 104 10.13 -1.97 21.35
C HIS A 104 9.29 -1.27 22.43
N ALA A 105 8.03 -0.96 22.13
CA ALA A 105 7.27 -0.04 22.96
C ALA A 105 6.28 -0.79 23.86
N THR A 106 6.72 -1.16 25.05
CA THR A 106 5.81 -1.59 26.11
C THR A 106 5.12 -0.35 26.70
N GLY A 107 3.81 -0.22 26.49
CA GLY A 107 3.03 0.89 27.06
C GLY A 107 3.12 2.22 26.31
N ARG A 108 3.38 2.21 24.99
CA ARG A 108 3.22 3.40 24.15
C ARG A 108 1.76 3.81 24.10
N ALA A 109 1.41 4.89 24.80
CA ALA A 109 0.10 5.52 24.66
C ALA A 109 -0.16 5.92 23.21
N ASP A 110 -1.40 5.78 22.76
CA ASP A 110 -1.86 6.18 21.44
C ASP A 110 -1.72 7.69 21.18
N ALA A 111 -1.86 8.14 19.93
CA ALA A 111 -1.69 9.53 19.55
C ALA A 111 -2.69 10.49 20.21
N ALA A 112 -3.92 10.05 20.46
CA ALA A 112 -4.92 10.87 21.15
C ALA A 112 -4.51 11.05 22.62
N THR A 113 -4.16 9.97 23.31
CA THR A 113 -3.67 10.01 24.71
C THR A 113 -2.39 10.84 24.84
N ARG A 114 -1.43 10.72 23.93
CA ARG A 114 -0.22 11.59 23.94
C ARG A 114 -0.55 13.06 23.70
N THR A 115 -1.63 13.35 22.99
CA THR A 115 -2.05 14.74 22.73
C THR A 115 -2.73 15.31 23.96
N THR A 116 -3.63 14.55 24.61
CA THR A 116 -4.25 14.99 25.86
C THR A 116 -3.23 15.16 26.97
N GLN A 117 -2.27 14.24 27.12
CA GLN A 117 -1.18 14.36 28.09
C GLN A 117 -0.28 15.58 27.85
N ARG A 118 -0.04 15.96 26.59
CA ARG A 118 0.71 17.18 26.27
C ARG A 118 -0.07 18.46 26.59
N SER A 119 -1.40 18.37 26.54
CA SER A 119 -2.30 19.46 26.87
C SER A 119 -2.61 19.55 28.36
N ASP A 120 -2.35 18.50 29.14
CA ASP A 120 -2.62 18.49 30.57
C ASP A 120 -1.73 19.50 31.30
N GLY A 121 -2.36 20.38 32.07
CA GLY A 121 -1.68 21.51 32.72
C GLY A 121 -1.37 22.72 31.84
N LEU A 122 -1.69 22.69 30.53
CA LEU A 122 -1.64 23.89 29.69
C LEU A 122 -2.96 24.67 29.84
N ASP A 123 -2.89 25.87 30.43
CA ASP A 123 -3.96 26.86 30.27
C ASP A 123 -3.86 27.44 28.85
N SER A 124 -4.62 26.85 27.93
CA SER A 124 -4.62 27.26 26.53
C SER A 124 -5.07 28.71 26.35
N GLU A 125 -5.87 29.26 27.26
CA GLU A 125 -6.35 30.64 27.20
C GLU A 125 -5.29 31.63 27.70
N GLU A 126 -4.56 31.27 28.76
CA GLU A 126 -3.41 32.04 29.22
C GLU A 126 -2.30 32.06 28.16
N VAL A 127 -1.93 30.90 27.62
CA VAL A 127 -0.93 30.79 26.56
C VAL A 127 -1.37 31.56 25.33
N ARG A 128 -2.65 31.49 24.93
CA ARG A 128 -3.20 32.26 23.81
C ARG A 128 -3.08 33.76 24.06
N LYS A 129 -3.47 34.24 25.25
CA LYS A 129 -3.38 35.66 25.61
C LYS A 129 -1.94 36.15 25.68
N ALA A 130 -1.03 35.35 26.24
CA ALA A 130 0.38 35.69 26.31
C ALA A 130 0.97 35.84 24.90
N ALA A 131 0.76 34.84 24.03
CA ALA A 131 1.21 34.86 22.64
C ALA A 131 0.58 36.02 21.84
N GLU A 132 -0.72 36.28 22.04
CA GLU A 132 -1.42 37.40 21.41
C GLU A 132 -0.82 38.74 21.87
N SER A 133 -0.57 38.91 23.17
CA SER A 133 0.02 40.14 23.71
C SER A 133 1.45 40.38 23.22
N GLU A 134 2.24 39.32 23.07
CA GLU A 134 3.60 39.38 22.53
C GLU A 134 3.58 39.74 21.05
N LEU A 135 2.72 39.08 20.26
CA LEU A 135 2.51 39.39 18.84
C LEU A 135 2.07 40.85 18.67
N TRP A 136 1.10 41.33 19.43
CA TRP A 136 0.67 42.73 19.39
C TRP A 136 1.78 43.68 19.81
N ARG A 137 2.57 43.35 20.83
CA ARG A 137 3.71 44.21 21.26
C ARG A 137 4.77 44.34 20.17
N GLU A 138 5.04 43.28 19.42
CA GLU A 138 5.99 43.29 18.28
C GLU A 138 5.42 43.98 17.04
N THR A 139 4.13 43.81 16.77
CA THR A 139 3.49 44.32 15.54
C THR A 139 2.97 45.75 15.66
N LEU A 140 2.54 46.19 16.85
CA LEU A 140 2.04 47.56 17.11
C LEU A 140 2.99 48.67 16.62
N PRO A 141 4.33 48.58 16.83
CA PRO A 141 5.26 49.59 16.32
C PRO A 141 5.42 49.60 14.79
N ALA A 142 5.02 48.52 14.11
CA ALA A 142 5.12 48.37 12.66
C ALA A 142 3.83 48.75 11.92
N LEU A 143 2.75 49.04 12.65
CA LEU A 143 1.49 49.49 12.05
C LEU A 143 1.61 50.97 11.64
N PRO A 144 1.20 51.34 10.41
CA PRO A 144 1.15 52.73 10.00
C PRO A 144 0.15 53.48 10.88
N ALA A 145 0.57 54.62 11.44
CA ALA A 145 -0.34 55.55 12.10
C ALA A 145 -1.19 56.24 11.02
N GLU A 146 -2.50 56.03 11.07
CA GLU A 146 -3.48 56.83 10.32
C GLU A 146 -3.61 58.24 10.89
#